data_AF-A0A932JIC1-F1
#
_entry.id   AF-A0A932JIC1-F1
#
_cell.length_a   1.000
_cell.length_b   1.000
_cell.length_c   1.000
_cell.angle_alpha   90.00
_cell.angle_beta   90.00
_cell.angle_gamma   90.00
#
_symmetry.space_group_name_H-M   'P 1'
#
loop_
_entity.id
_entity.type
_entity.pdbx_description
1 polymer ?
#
loop_
_entity_poly.entity_id
_entity_poly.type
_entity_poly.pdbx_seq_one_letter_code
_entity_poly.pdbx_strand_id
1 'polypeptide(L)'
;MTTQKILELCTRQIAENSIIDLPENIFSALTVEQANAIVDHFRGKAFLRLPLKERTFFDWLKIYDEHVWRDLWGDDSVEPPYIVSVIFLPMLLDDVRGFPICDLETTDNYYFTNDHFISDEADVLIEASKERFLDQKTLTVSQLLALEISLSPIDIWRFAYHHKIDLTQAKGAVKRLTDEKMLIHLKTSEDLADFIEFG
;
A
#
# COMPACT_ATOMS: atom_id res chain seq x y z
N MET A 1 -23.13 11.02 -1.94
CA MET A 1 -23.29 11.73 -3.24
C MET A 1 -23.63 10.70 -4.31
N THR A 2 -24.38 11.02 -5.38
CA THR A 2 -24.66 10.03 -6.45
C THR A 2 -23.43 9.85 -7.34
N THR A 3 -23.25 8.66 -7.92
CA THR A 3 -22.14 8.33 -8.83
C THR A 3 -22.03 9.33 -9.98
N GLN A 4 -23.16 9.72 -10.58
CA GLN A 4 -23.19 10.70 -11.67
C GLN A 4 -22.60 12.06 -11.26
N LYS A 5 -22.94 12.57 -10.07
CA LYS A 5 -22.41 13.84 -9.58
C LYS A 5 -20.89 13.78 -9.33
N ILE A 6 -20.38 12.62 -8.95
CA ILE A 6 -18.93 12.40 -8.77
C ILE A 6 -18.23 12.41 -10.14
N LEU A 7 -18.79 11.72 -11.14
CA LEU A 7 -18.24 11.71 -12.50
C LEU A 7 -18.24 13.11 -13.13
N GLU A 8 -19.30 13.90 -12.93
CA GLU A 8 -19.38 15.30 -13.38
C GLU A 8 -18.29 16.16 -12.72
N LEU A 9 -18.05 15.99 -11.41
CA LEU A 9 -16.97 16.65 -10.69
C LEU A 9 -15.60 16.28 -11.26
N CYS A 10 -15.32 14.99 -11.44
CA CYS A 10 -14.06 14.51 -12.00
C CYS A 10 -13.84 15.04 -13.43
N THR A 11 -14.88 15.02 -14.27
CA THR A 11 -14.84 15.54 -15.64
C THR A 11 -14.44 17.01 -15.67
N ARG A 12 -15.04 17.82 -14.79
CA ARG A 12 -14.70 19.24 -14.66
C ARG A 12 -13.25 19.45 -14.23
N GLN A 13 -12.78 18.70 -13.23
CA GLN A 13 -11.40 18.83 -12.75
C GLN A 13 -10.36 18.43 -13.79
N ILE A 14 -10.63 17.37 -14.57
CA ILE A 14 -9.77 16.99 -15.69
C ILE A 14 -9.73 18.10 -16.75
N ALA A 15 -10.88 18.69 -17.09
CA ALA A 15 -10.92 19.77 -18.08
C ALA A 15 -10.18 21.04 -17.63
N GLU A 16 -10.16 21.33 -16.32
CA GLU A 16 -9.51 22.52 -15.76
C GLU A 16 -8.02 22.31 -15.49
N ASN A 17 -7.65 21.18 -14.88
CA ASN A 17 -6.33 20.96 -14.28
C ASN A 17 -5.65 19.65 -14.74
N SER A 18 -6.28 18.86 -15.63
CA SER A 18 -5.81 17.54 -16.07
C SER A 18 -5.65 16.48 -14.96
N ILE A 19 -6.04 16.80 -13.72
CA ILE A 19 -5.86 15.95 -12.54
C ILE A 19 -7.18 15.93 -11.76
N ILE A 20 -7.58 14.74 -11.31
CA ILE A 20 -8.64 14.57 -10.33
C ILE A 20 -8.04 14.82 -8.94
N ASP A 21 -8.61 15.76 -8.19
CA ASP A 21 -8.26 16.04 -6.79
C ASP A 21 -9.57 16.03 -5.97
N LEU A 22 -9.91 14.85 -5.45
CA LEU A 22 -11.16 14.66 -4.72
C LEU A 22 -11.04 15.30 -3.33
N PRO A 23 -11.95 16.23 -2.97
CA PRO A 23 -12.05 16.73 -1.61
C PRO A 23 -12.19 15.59 -0.60
N GLU A 24 -11.54 15.70 0.56
CA GLU A 24 -11.48 14.62 1.55
C GLU A 24 -12.88 14.11 1.94
N ASN A 25 -13.83 15.00 2.17
CA ASN A 25 -15.21 14.63 2.51
C ASN A 25 -15.94 13.83 1.42
N ILE A 26 -15.52 13.97 0.15
CA ILE A 26 -16.03 13.16 -0.96
C ILE A 26 -15.29 11.84 -1.00
N PHE A 27 -13.96 11.86 -0.86
CA PHE A 27 -13.13 10.67 -0.85
C PHE A 27 -13.51 9.69 0.26
N SER A 28 -13.62 10.15 1.52
CA SER A 28 -13.99 9.29 2.66
C SER A 28 -15.42 8.74 2.57
N ALA A 29 -16.25 9.26 1.65
CA ALA A 29 -17.63 8.80 1.43
C ALA A 29 -17.78 7.95 0.16
N LEU A 30 -16.70 7.68 -0.58
CA LEU A 30 -16.72 6.84 -1.76
C LEU A 30 -16.95 5.38 -1.39
N THR A 31 -17.81 4.72 -2.16
CA THR A 31 -17.89 3.25 -2.14
C THR A 31 -16.95 2.66 -3.18
N VAL A 32 -16.62 1.37 -3.03
CA VAL A 32 -15.82 0.64 -4.02
C VAL A 32 -16.50 0.65 -5.39
N GLU A 33 -17.85 0.53 -5.46
CA GLU A 33 -18.54 0.60 -6.75
C GLU A 33 -18.41 1.97 -7.41
N GLN A 34 -18.40 3.05 -6.62
CA GLN A 34 -18.19 4.39 -7.13
C GLN A 34 -16.77 4.62 -7.62
N ALA A 35 -15.77 4.12 -6.87
CA ALA A 35 -14.38 4.16 -7.31
C ALA A 35 -14.18 3.41 -8.64
N ASN A 36 -14.72 2.19 -8.75
CA ASN A 36 -14.65 1.42 -9.99
C ASN A 36 -15.35 2.12 -11.16
N ALA A 37 -16.51 2.74 -10.92
CA ALA A 37 -17.20 3.52 -11.95
C ALA A 37 -16.38 4.72 -12.44
N ILE A 38 -15.61 5.38 -11.56
CA ILE A 38 -14.66 6.44 -11.94
C ILE A 38 -13.52 5.86 -12.76
N VAL A 39 -12.91 4.76 -12.30
CA VAL A 39 -11.83 4.09 -13.03
C VAL A 39 -12.27 3.70 -14.43
N ASP A 40 -13.44 3.06 -14.58
CA ASP A 40 -13.93 2.62 -15.89
C ASP A 40 -14.24 3.79 -16.83
N HIS A 41 -14.71 4.91 -16.30
CA HIS A 41 -14.98 6.11 -17.10
C HIS A 41 -13.71 6.80 -17.58
N PHE A 42 -12.65 6.81 -16.76
CA PHE A 42 -11.41 7.57 -17.02
C PHE A 42 -10.17 6.69 -17.27
N ARG A 43 -10.36 5.38 -17.47
CA ARG A 43 -9.28 4.39 -17.58
C ARG A 43 -8.22 4.80 -18.59
N GLY A 44 -6.97 4.87 -18.13
CA GLY A 44 -5.79 5.20 -18.96
C GLY A 44 -5.74 6.65 -19.47
N LYS A 45 -6.60 7.55 -18.98
CA LYS A 45 -6.72 8.92 -19.49
C LYS A 45 -6.64 9.99 -18.41
N ALA A 46 -6.73 9.62 -17.14
CA ALA A 46 -6.73 10.57 -16.04
C ALA A 46 -5.72 10.19 -14.96
N PHE A 47 -5.17 11.24 -14.37
CA PHE A 47 -4.37 11.15 -13.16
C PHE A 47 -5.20 11.58 -11.96
N LEU A 48 -4.84 11.04 -10.80
CA LEU A 48 -5.46 11.29 -9.51
C LEU A 48 -4.37 11.79 -8.57
N ARG A 49 -4.65 12.88 -7.86
CA ARG A 49 -3.87 13.26 -6.69
C ARG A 49 -4.24 12.37 -5.52
N LEU A 50 -3.24 11.83 -4.83
CA LEU A 50 -3.45 10.98 -3.67
C LEU A 50 -4.27 11.72 -2.59
N PRO A 51 -5.21 11.01 -1.91
CA PRO A 51 -6.04 11.57 -0.84
C PRO A 51 -5.19 11.95 0.38
N LEU A 52 -5.76 12.68 1.34
CA LEU A 52 -5.00 13.21 2.47
C LEU A 52 -4.31 12.12 3.29
N LYS A 53 -4.99 10.98 3.53
CA LYS A 53 -4.41 9.86 4.29
C LYS A 53 -3.14 9.31 3.66
N GLU A 54 -3.13 9.20 2.33
CA GLU A 54 -2.01 8.69 1.55
C GLU A 54 -0.85 9.69 1.51
N ARG A 55 -1.15 10.98 1.30
CA ARG A 55 -0.12 12.02 1.36
C ARG A 55 0.53 12.08 2.73
N THR A 56 -0.25 11.92 3.80
CA THR A 56 0.28 11.87 5.17
C THR A 56 1.22 10.68 5.38
N PHE A 57 0.90 9.52 4.82
CA PHE A 57 1.79 8.35 4.83
C PHE A 57 3.09 8.61 4.06
N PHE A 58 3.02 9.18 2.85
CA PHE A 58 4.23 9.46 2.07
C PHE A 58 5.08 10.59 2.66
N ASP A 59 4.48 11.58 3.32
CA ASP A 59 5.20 12.59 4.09
C ASP A 59 5.93 11.97 5.30
N TRP A 60 5.31 10.99 5.96
CA TRP A 60 6.00 10.17 6.97
C TRP A 60 7.14 9.37 6.34
N LEU A 61 6.92 8.71 5.21
CA LEU A 61 7.94 7.92 4.52
C LEU A 61 9.16 8.79 4.14
N LYS A 62 8.93 10.03 3.68
CA LYS A 62 9.98 11.00 3.38
C LYS A 62 10.93 11.25 4.56
N ILE A 63 10.41 11.23 5.79
CA ILE A 63 11.18 11.48 7.02
C ILE A 63 11.93 10.22 7.48
N TYR A 64 11.29 9.05 7.39
CA TYR A 64 11.81 7.80 7.99
C TYR A 64 12.56 6.90 7.01
N ASP A 65 12.35 7.06 5.70
CA ASP A 65 13.04 6.32 4.64
C ASP A 65 13.09 7.14 3.34
N GLU A 66 13.85 8.23 3.37
CA GLU A 66 13.95 9.19 2.26
C GLU A 66 14.35 8.54 0.92
N HIS A 67 15.22 7.51 0.96
CA HIS A 67 15.66 6.84 -0.26
C HIS A 67 14.51 6.17 -1.01
N VAL A 68 13.62 5.49 -0.30
CA VAL A 68 12.42 4.86 -0.87
C VAL A 68 11.45 5.91 -1.37
N TRP A 69 11.27 6.99 -0.61
CA TRP A 69 10.42 8.10 -1.03
C TRP A 69 10.92 8.72 -2.35
N ARG A 70 12.24 8.93 -2.48
CA ARG A 70 12.85 9.48 -3.71
C ARG A 70 12.79 8.50 -4.88
N ASP A 71 12.88 7.20 -4.63
CA ASP A 71 12.70 6.16 -5.65
C ASP A 71 11.30 6.26 -6.30
N LEU A 72 10.27 6.44 -5.46
CA LEU A 72 8.87 6.54 -5.90
C LEU A 72 8.52 7.88 -6.56
N TRP A 73 8.99 9.00 -5.99
CA TRP A 73 8.52 10.34 -6.34
C TRP A 73 9.55 11.20 -7.06
N GLY A 74 10.81 10.75 -7.15
CA GLY A 74 11.92 11.48 -7.74
C GLY A 74 12.40 12.65 -6.88
N ASP A 75 12.98 13.64 -7.54
CA ASP A 75 13.41 14.89 -6.90
C ASP A 75 12.20 15.78 -6.59
N ASP A 76 12.25 16.51 -5.46
CA ASP A 76 11.26 17.47 -4.93
C ASP A 76 10.74 18.56 -5.90
N SER A 77 11.21 18.57 -7.15
CA SER A 77 10.90 19.55 -8.20
C SER A 77 9.59 19.29 -8.96
N VAL A 78 8.91 18.16 -8.77
CA VAL A 78 7.66 17.84 -9.47
C VAL A 78 6.45 18.32 -8.64
N GLU A 79 5.95 19.51 -8.96
CA GLU A 79 4.64 19.96 -8.46
C GLU A 79 3.52 19.70 -9.50
N PRO A 80 2.37 19.15 -9.09
CA PRO A 80 2.00 18.73 -7.73
C PRO A 80 2.59 17.36 -7.32
N PRO A 81 3.05 17.18 -6.07
CA PRO A 81 3.51 15.87 -5.61
C PRO A 81 2.34 14.90 -5.43
N TYR A 82 2.65 13.60 -5.42
CA TYR A 82 1.73 12.52 -5.10
C TYR A 82 0.60 12.33 -6.11
N ILE A 83 0.96 12.22 -7.38
CA ILE A 83 0.04 11.98 -8.49
C ILE A 83 0.25 10.56 -9.02
N VAL A 84 -0.84 9.81 -9.14
CA VAL A 84 -0.84 8.45 -9.67
C VAL A 84 -1.92 8.30 -10.74
N SER A 85 -1.88 7.20 -11.49
CA SER A 85 -2.97 6.86 -12.41
C SER A 85 -4.28 6.66 -11.66
N VAL A 86 -5.40 7.07 -12.24
CA VAL A 86 -6.74 6.90 -11.63
C VAL A 86 -7.08 5.43 -11.35
N ILE A 87 -6.42 4.48 -12.03
CA ILE A 87 -6.64 3.04 -11.86
C ILE A 87 -6.47 2.58 -10.41
N PHE A 88 -5.64 3.28 -9.64
CA PHE A 88 -5.36 2.91 -8.25
C PHE A 88 -6.44 3.35 -7.27
N LEU A 89 -7.41 4.17 -7.69
CA LEU A 89 -8.44 4.75 -6.82
C LEU A 89 -9.14 3.73 -5.90
N PRO A 90 -9.54 2.53 -6.36
CA PRO A 90 -10.20 1.55 -5.49
C PRO A 90 -9.28 1.08 -4.35
N MET A 91 -7.98 0.90 -4.62
CA MET A 91 -6.99 0.48 -3.63
C MET A 91 -6.78 1.55 -2.55
N LEU A 92 -6.86 2.83 -2.93
CA LEU A 92 -6.72 3.94 -1.98
C LEU A 92 -7.86 3.99 -0.96
N LEU A 93 -8.98 3.31 -1.20
CA LEU A 93 -10.07 3.25 -0.22
C LEU A 93 -9.71 2.39 1.00
N ASP A 94 -8.78 1.44 0.87
CA ASP A 94 -8.31 0.63 2.00
C ASP A 94 -7.58 1.51 3.03
N ASP A 95 -7.90 1.36 4.31
CA ASP A 95 -7.36 2.20 5.39
C ASP A 95 -5.97 1.76 5.87
N VAL A 96 -5.55 0.55 5.53
CA VAL A 96 -4.28 -0.04 5.98
C VAL A 96 -3.30 -0.11 4.81
N ARG A 97 -3.74 -0.62 3.66
CA ARG A 97 -2.89 -1.00 2.53
C ARG A 97 -2.60 0.19 1.60
N GLY A 98 -3.63 0.93 1.20
CA GLY A 98 -3.50 2.12 0.34
C GLY A 98 -2.75 1.85 -0.96
N PHE A 99 -2.00 2.84 -1.45
CA PHE A 99 -1.10 2.68 -2.59
C PHE A 99 0.09 1.78 -2.21
N PRO A 100 0.30 0.64 -2.90
CA PRO A 100 1.35 -0.31 -2.57
C PRO A 100 2.73 0.17 -3.01
N ILE A 101 3.77 -0.16 -2.24
CA ILE A 101 5.17 0.06 -2.62
C ILE A 101 5.76 -1.29 -3.06
N CYS A 102 5.86 -1.52 -4.36
CA CYS A 102 6.25 -2.83 -4.93
C CYS A 102 7.03 -2.77 -6.25
N ASP A 103 7.34 -1.56 -6.73
CA ASP A 103 7.98 -1.27 -8.00
C ASP A 103 9.23 -0.38 -7.85
N LEU A 104 9.92 -0.46 -6.70
CA LEU A 104 11.16 0.29 -6.46
C LEU A 104 12.27 -0.15 -7.42
N GLU A 105 12.99 0.83 -7.98
CA GLU A 105 14.02 0.59 -9.00
C GLU A 105 15.43 0.58 -8.43
N THR A 106 15.70 1.40 -7.42
CA THR A 106 17.05 1.62 -6.87
C THR A 106 17.24 1.04 -5.47
N THR A 107 16.15 0.69 -4.80
CA THR A 107 16.12 0.17 -3.43
C THR A 107 15.41 -1.18 -3.37
N ASP A 108 15.75 -1.99 -2.37
CA ASP A 108 15.10 -3.30 -2.16
C ASP A 108 13.60 -3.11 -1.93
N ASN A 109 12.77 -3.82 -2.67
CA ASN A 109 11.34 -3.92 -2.42
C ASN A 109 11.08 -4.73 -1.14
N TYR A 110 10.06 -4.33 -0.38
CA TYR A 110 9.62 -5.01 0.84
C TYR A 110 8.11 -5.26 0.78
N TYR A 111 7.64 -5.73 -0.36
CA TYR A 111 6.24 -6.10 -0.60
C TYR A 111 6.07 -7.60 -0.40
N PHE A 112 5.07 -8.00 0.38
CA PHE A 112 4.87 -9.39 0.73
C PHE A 112 3.43 -9.83 0.49
N THR A 113 3.27 -11.02 -0.08
CA THR A 113 2.00 -11.74 -0.23
C THR A 113 2.07 -13.05 0.55
N ASN A 114 0.92 -13.71 0.73
CA ASN A 114 0.87 -15.00 1.39
C ASN A 114 1.73 -16.07 0.68
N ASP A 115 1.87 -15.98 -0.64
CA ASP A 115 2.64 -16.93 -1.46
C ASP A 115 4.16 -16.83 -1.25
N HIS A 116 4.63 -15.80 -0.54
CA HIS A 116 6.03 -15.71 -0.12
C HIS A 116 6.36 -16.59 1.11
N PHE A 117 5.37 -17.17 1.78
CA PHE A 117 5.61 -18.18 2.82
C PHE A 117 5.92 -19.54 2.16
N ILE A 118 7.05 -20.13 2.52
CA ILE A 118 7.61 -21.29 1.80
C ILE A 118 7.91 -22.50 2.68
N SER A 119 7.49 -22.48 3.94
CA SER A 119 7.78 -23.54 4.88
C SER A 119 6.57 -23.86 5.75
N ASP A 120 6.43 -25.13 6.13
CA ASP A 120 5.36 -25.59 7.03
C ASP A 120 5.45 -24.90 8.41
N GLU A 121 6.66 -24.50 8.83
CA GLU A 121 6.86 -23.73 10.06
C GLU A 121 6.24 -22.33 9.98
N ALA A 122 6.12 -21.75 8.79
CA ALA A 122 5.42 -20.48 8.59
C ALA A 122 3.92 -20.63 8.89
N ASP A 123 3.29 -21.71 8.42
CA ASP A 123 1.87 -22.00 8.70
C ASP A 123 1.64 -22.17 10.20
N VAL A 124 2.52 -22.92 10.88
CA VAL A 124 2.47 -23.08 12.34
C VAL A 124 2.60 -21.74 13.06
N LEU A 125 3.51 -20.87 12.62
CA LEU A 125 3.67 -19.53 13.18
C LEU A 125 2.42 -18.67 12.98
N ILE A 126 1.83 -18.70 11.79
CA ILE A 126 0.63 -17.93 11.43
C ILE A 126 -0.56 -18.37 12.29
N GLU A 127 -0.82 -19.67 12.39
CA GLU A 127 -1.92 -20.19 13.20
C GLU A 127 -1.73 -19.88 14.68
N ALA A 128 -0.53 -20.08 15.22
CA ALA A 128 -0.21 -19.69 16.60
C ALA A 128 -0.37 -18.17 16.82
N SER A 129 -0.09 -17.35 15.81
CA SER A 129 -0.27 -15.88 15.87
C SER A 129 -1.75 -15.51 15.85
N LYS A 130 -2.57 -16.18 15.03
CA LYS A 130 -4.03 -16.02 14.99
C LYS A 130 -4.66 -16.35 16.34
N GLU A 131 -4.32 -17.51 16.92
CA GLU A 131 -4.83 -17.93 18.23
C GLU A 131 -4.49 -16.90 19.32
N ARG A 132 -3.23 -16.44 19.36
CA ARG A 132 -2.81 -15.42 20.31
C ARG A 132 -3.55 -14.09 20.13
N PHE A 133 -3.78 -13.68 18.89
CA PHE A 133 -4.53 -12.46 18.57
C PHE A 133 -5.98 -12.57 19.07
N LEU A 134 -6.65 -13.69 18.81
CA LEU A 134 -8.01 -13.97 19.28
C LEU A 134 -8.10 -14.00 20.81
N ASP A 135 -7.06 -14.51 21.46
CA ASP A 135 -6.90 -14.50 22.92
C ASP A 135 -6.51 -13.11 23.48
N GLN A 136 -6.42 -12.07 22.64
CA GLN A 136 -5.98 -10.73 23.02
C GLN A 136 -4.58 -10.69 23.66
N LYS A 137 -3.72 -11.65 23.32
CA LYS A 137 -2.32 -11.69 23.76
C LYS A 137 -1.45 -10.85 22.85
N THR A 138 -0.41 -10.26 23.42
CA THR A 138 0.60 -9.53 22.64
C THR A 138 1.31 -10.47 21.66
N LEU A 139 1.45 -10.00 20.43
CA LEU A 139 2.26 -10.61 19.38
C LEU A 139 3.64 -9.96 19.32
N THR A 140 4.66 -10.74 18.96
CA THR A 140 5.94 -10.15 18.53
C THR A 140 5.76 -9.46 17.17
N VAL A 141 6.69 -8.56 16.80
CA VAL A 141 6.63 -7.90 15.48
C VAL A 141 6.64 -8.91 14.33
N SER A 142 7.40 -10.01 14.46
CA SER A 142 7.44 -11.07 13.43
C SER A 142 6.13 -11.86 13.35
N GLN A 143 5.49 -12.15 14.49
CA GLN A 143 4.17 -12.78 14.52
C GLN A 143 3.08 -11.89 13.91
N LEU A 144 3.10 -10.60 14.25
CA LEU A 144 2.15 -9.63 13.71
C LEU A 144 2.36 -9.43 12.21
N LEU A 145 3.61 -9.32 11.75
CA LEU A 145 3.93 -9.24 10.32
C LEU A 145 3.46 -10.49 9.57
N ALA A 146 3.74 -11.69 10.12
CA ALA A 146 3.32 -12.92 9.48
C ALA A 146 1.79 -13.02 9.36
N LEU A 147 1.08 -12.65 10.43
CA LEU A 147 -0.38 -12.56 10.43
C LEU A 147 -0.89 -11.57 9.37
N GLU A 148 -0.32 -10.37 9.29
CA GLU A 148 -0.72 -9.35 8.31
C GLU A 148 -0.57 -9.82 6.86
N ILE A 149 0.60 -10.39 6.52
CA ILE A 149 0.87 -10.92 5.18
C ILE A 149 -0.11 -12.05 4.83
N SER A 150 -0.44 -12.91 5.80
CA SER A 150 -1.38 -14.04 5.58
C SER A 150 -2.82 -13.60 5.31
N LEU A 151 -3.19 -12.37 5.70
CA LEU A 151 -4.54 -11.84 5.51
C LEU A 151 -4.69 -11.09 4.18
N SER A 152 -3.68 -10.31 3.80
CA SER A 152 -3.68 -9.54 2.56
C SER A 152 -2.27 -8.99 2.29
N PRO A 153 -1.85 -8.85 1.01
CA PRO A 153 -0.57 -8.26 0.66
C PRO A 153 -0.29 -6.92 1.32
N ILE A 154 0.96 -6.69 1.71
CA ILE A 154 1.38 -5.45 2.38
C ILE A 154 2.87 -5.18 2.18
N ASP A 155 3.25 -3.90 2.08
CA ASP A 155 4.64 -3.46 2.18
C ASP A 155 5.06 -3.13 3.62
N ILE A 156 6.36 -3.24 3.89
CA ILE A 156 6.88 -3.05 5.25
C ILE A 156 6.66 -1.64 5.80
N TRP A 157 6.57 -0.62 4.94
CA TRP A 157 6.39 0.77 5.36
C TRP A 157 4.96 1.00 5.82
N ARG A 158 3.96 0.48 5.10
CA ARG A 158 2.55 0.46 5.54
C ARG A 158 2.39 -0.30 6.84
N PHE A 159 3.02 -1.47 6.94
CA PHE A 159 3.01 -2.27 8.16
C PHE A 159 3.55 -1.46 9.35
N ALA A 160 4.71 -0.84 9.20
CA ALA A 160 5.34 -0.03 10.23
C ALA A 160 4.48 1.19 10.61
N TYR A 161 3.97 1.92 9.61
CA TYR A 161 3.16 3.11 9.80
C TYR A 161 1.84 2.81 10.53
N HIS A 162 1.10 1.80 10.08
CA HIS A 162 -0.22 1.49 10.62
C HIS A 162 -0.13 0.94 12.05
N HIS A 163 0.82 0.05 12.31
CA HIS A 163 1.03 -0.55 13.63
C HIS A 163 1.89 0.29 14.57
N LYS A 164 2.37 1.46 14.11
CA LYS A 164 3.25 2.37 14.85
C LYS A 164 4.52 1.67 15.35
N ILE A 165 5.09 0.82 14.48
CA ILE A 165 6.30 0.06 14.73
C ILE A 165 7.47 0.82 14.13
N ASP A 166 8.60 0.86 14.84
CA ASP A 166 9.83 1.43 14.31
C ASP A 166 10.27 0.69 13.03
N LEU A 167 10.66 1.43 12.00
CA LEU A 167 10.97 0.85 10.69
C LEU A 167 12.14 -0.15 10.75
N THR A 168 13.11 0.08 11.65
CA THR A 168 14.22 -0.86 11.88
C THR A 168 13.71 -2.17 12.49
N GLN A 169 12.77 -2.09 13.43
CA GLN A 169 12.14 -3.27 14.01
C GLN A 169 11.32 -4.06 12.99
N ALA A 170 10.58 -3.35 12.11
CA ALA A 170 9.80 -3.93 11.04
C ALA A 170 10.70 -4.66 10.01
N LYS A 171 11.72 -3.99 9.47
CA LYS A 171 12.73 -4.62 8.58
C LYS A 171 13.48 -5.76 9.30
N GLY A 172 13.75 -5.62 10.59
CA GLY A 172 14.32 -6.69 11.41
C GLY A 172 13.40 -7.91 11.55
N ALA A 173 12.08 -7.73 11.48
CA ALA A 173 11.12 -8.83 11.50
C ALA A 173 11.14 -9.62 10.18
N VAL A 174 11.20 -8.94 9.05
CA VAL A 174 11.43 -9.56 7.74
C VAL A 174 12.71 -10.39 7.78
N LYS A 175 13.82 -9.79 8.23
CA LYS A 175 15.10 -10.49 8.33
C LYS A 175 15.01 -11.78 9.15
N ARG A 176 14.35 -11.77 10.31
CA ARG A 176 14.17 -12.99 11.12
C ARG A 176 13.39 -14.07 10.38
N LEU A 177 12.27 -13.72 9.76
CA LEU A 177 11.45 -14.67 9.00
C LEU A 177 12.21 -15.25 7.80
N THR A 178 13.02 -14.43 7.12
CA THR A 178 13.88 -14.90 6.01
C THR A 178 15.04 -15.77 6.50
N ASP A 179 15.71 -15.39 7.59
CA ASP A 179 16.82 -16.17 8.17
C ASP A 179 16.33 -17.56 8.65
N GLU A 180 15.11 -17.62 9.16
CA GLU A 180 14.42 -18.86 9.58
C GLU A 180 13.82 -19.64 8.40
N LYS A 181 14.00 -19.17 7.15
CA LYS A 181 13.48 -19.76 5.91
C LYS A 181 11.96 -19.89 5.85
N MET A 182 11.24 -19.09 6.63
CA MET A 182 9.78 -19.05 6.61
C MET A 182 9.26 -18.15 5.47
N LEU A 183 9.95 -17.04 5.19
CA LEU A 183 9.51 -16.02 4.24
C LEU A 183 10.59 -15.74 3.19
N ILE A 184 10.24 -15.80 1.91
CA ILE A 184 11.10 -15.31 0.82
C ILE A 184 11.01 -13.78 0.73
N HIS A 185 12.16 -13.13 0.61
CA HIS A 185 12.27 -11.70 0.34
C HIS A 185 12.71 -11.45 -1.10
N LEU A 186 11.73 -11.18 -1.97
CA LEU A 186 11.96 -10.77 -3.36
C LEU A 186 12.23 -9.26 -3.37
N LYS A 187 13.42 -8.88 -3.87
CA LYS A 187 13.94 -7.51 -3.70
C LYS A 187 13.73 -6.63 -4.92
N THR A 188 13.60 -7.23 -6.10
CA THR A 188 13.43 -6.49 -7.35
C THR A 188 11.97 -6.49 -7.77
N SER A 189 11.56 -5.45 -8.50
CA SER A 189 10.23 -5.37 -9.09
C SER A 189 9.98 -6.49 -10.10
N GLU A 190 11.03 -6.92 -10.82
CA GLU A 190 10.98 -8.06 -11.74
C GLU A 190 10.65 -9.38 -11.02
N ASP A 191 11.29 -9.65 -9.89
CA ASP A 191 11.01 -10.85 -9.10
C ASP A 191 9.60 -10.83 -8.51
N LEU A 192 9.09 -9.65 -8.14
CA LEU A 192 7.76 -9.47 -7.56
C LEU A 192 6.62 -9.51 -8.58
N ALA A 193 6.90 -9.33 -9.88
CA ALA A 193 5.88 -9.16 -10.91
C ALA A 193 4.87 -10.32 -10.95
N ASP A 194 5.32 -11.54 -10.68
CA ASP A 194 4.48 -12.75 -10.66
C ASP A 194 3.54 -12.83 -9.44
N PHE A 195 3.74 -11.98 -8.44
CA PHE A 195 3.01 -11.98 -7.16
C PHE A 195 2.09 -10.77 -6.99
N ILE A 196 2.17 -9.77 -7.89
CA ILE A 196 1.39 -8.54 -7.80
C ILE A 196 0.12 -8.68 -8.62
N GLU A 197 -1.02 -8.72 -7.95
CA GLU A 197 -2.34 -8.66 -8.58
C GLU A 197 -2.97 -7.28 -8.33
N PHE A 198 -2.98 -6.43 -9.37
CA PHE A 198 -3.81 -5.23 -9.38
C PHE A 198 -5.20 -5.62 -9.88
N GLY A 199 -6.15 -5.82 -8.94
CA GLY A 199 -7.53 -6.19 -9.22
C GLY A 199 -8.27 -5.26 -10.19
#